data_AF-A0A7M3LS97-F1
#
_entry.id   AF-A0A7M3LS97-F1
#
_cell.length_a   1.000
_cell.length_b   1.000
_cell.length_c   1.000
_cell.angle_alpha   90.00
_cell.angle_beta   90.00
_cell.angle_gamma   90.00
#
_symmetry.space_group_name_H-M   'P 1'
#
loop_
_entity.id
_entity.type
_entity.pdbx_description
1 polymer ?
#
loop_
_entity_poly.entity_id
_entity_poly.type
_entity_poly.pdbx_seq_one_letter_code
_entity_poly.pdbx_strand_id
1 'polypeptide(L)'
;MGPEELVALTAAAGAALVQAAGTDAWAGMRTWTSRWWGRLGEQPQRAELERLDAARTALSAAAETEAAHQAGYWSGRFEMLLELLPPEAREEAVAELRALVGQRPSARYGPTTVNVSGDGPVSVQSGDHNHMVNNFGSGA
;
A
#
# COMPACT_ATOMS: atom_id res chain seq x y z
N MET A 1 -2.83 8.40 -16.16
CA MET A 1 -2.73 8.38 -14.68
C MET A 1 -1.63 9.35 -14.29
N GLY A 2 -1.88 10.26 -13.36
CA GLY A 2 -0.86 11.17 -12.81
C GLY A 2 0.03 10.48 -11.76
N PRO A 3 1.18 11.08 -11.41
CA PRO A 3 2.10 10.55 -10.39
C PRO A 3 1.44 10.44 -9.00
N GLU A 4 0.67 11.45 -8.59
CA GLU A 4 -0.11 11.46 -7.34
C GLU A 4 -1.10 10.26 -7.26
N GLU A 5 -1.80 9.99 -8.36
CA GLU A 5 -2.76 8.88 -8.43
C GLU A 5 -2.09 7.50 -8.39
N LEU A 6 -0.87 7.41 -8.93
CA LEU A 6 -0.06 6.20 -8.86
C LEU A 6 0.39 5.94 -7.42
N VAL A 7 0.93 6.95 -6.75
CA VAL A 7 1.37 6.86 -5.33
C VAL A 7 0.21 6.47 -4.43
N ALA A 8 -0.97 7.07 -4.62
CA ALA A 8 -2.15 6.71 -3.85
C ALA A 8 -2.57 5.24 -4.09
N LEU A 9 -2.50 4.76 -5.34
CA LEU A 9 -2.83 3.38 -5.66
C LEU A 9 -1.82 2.40 -5.06
N THR A 10 -0.53 2.68 -5.16
CA THR A 10 0.52 1.79 -4.64
C THR A 10 0.51 1.74 -3.12
N ALA A 11 0.21 2.87 -2.46
CA ALA A 11 -0.02 2.92 -1.02
C ALA A 11 -1.21 2.05 -0.60
N ALA A 12 -2.34 2.17 -1.31
CA ALA A 12 -3.52 1.35 -1.07
C ALA A 12 -3.24 -0.14 -1.34
N ALA A 13 -2.44 -0.46 -2.35
CA ALA A 13 -2.01 -1.83 -2.65
C ALA A 13 -1.09 -2.41 -1.57
N GLY A 14 -0.16 -1.62 -1.03
CA GLY A 14 0.69 -2.01 0.10
C GLY A 14 -0.12 -2.34 1.34
N ALA A 15 -1.08 -1.47 1.71
CA ALA A 15 -2.01 -1.74 2.80
C ALA A 15 -2.88 -2.98 2.53
N ALA A 16 -3.39 -3.13 1.30
CA ALA A 16 -4.15 -4.30 0.91
C ALA A 16 -3.33 -5.59 0.98
N LEU A 17 -2.03 -5.58 0.65
CA LEU A 17 -1.17 -6.75 0.78
C LEU A 17 -1.02 -7.17 2.24
N VAL A 18 -0.77 -6.21 3.13
CA VAL A 18 -0.65 -6.46 4.59
C VAL A 18 -1.93 -7.05 5.15
N GLN A 19 -3.07 -6.45 4.81
CA GLN A 19 -4.38 -6.93 5.25
C GLN A 19 -4.76 -8.27 4.59
N ALA A 20 -4.13 -8.64 3.47
CA ALA A 20 -4.37 -9.92 2.81
C ALA A 20 -3.61 -11.06 3.50
N ALA A 21 -2.55 -10.75 4.25
CA ALA A 21 -1.75 -11.74 4.95
C ALA A 21 -2.64 -12.57 5.89
N GLY A 22 -2.58 -13.89 5.73
CA GLY A 22 -3.42 -14.83 6.50
C GLY A 22 -4.85 -15.01 5.98
N THR A 23 -5.22 -14.37 4.87
CA THR A 23 -6.55 -14.51 4.24
C THR A 23 -6.45 -15.12 2.84
N ASP A 24 -7.58 -15.57 2.30
CA ASP A 24 -7.65 -16.06 0.92
C ASP A 24 -7.33 -14.98 -0.13
N ALA A 25 -7.50 -13.70 0.22
CA ALA A 25 -7.14 -12.57 -0.65
C ALA A 25 -5.63 -12.50 -0.96
N TRP A 26 -4.79 -13.15 -0.15
CA TRP A 26 -3.35 -13.25 -0.40
C TRP A 26 -3.04 -13.90 -1.75
N ALA A 27 -3.81 -14.93 -2.12
CA ALA A 27 -3.60 -15.65 -3.37
C ALA A 27 -3.81 -14.74 -4.60
N GLY A 28 -4.79 -13.83 -4.54
CA GLY A 28 -5.05 -12.85 -5.58
C GLY A 28 -3.87 -11.88 -5.75
N MET A 29 -3.37 -11.31 -4.65
CA MET A 29 -2.21 -10.41 -4.66
C MET A 29 -0.96 -11.13 -5.19
N ARG A 30 -0.67 -12.33 -4.70
CA ARG A 30 0.47 -13.14 -5.15
C ARG A 30 0.42 -13.47 -6.64
N THR A 31 -0.76 -13.83 -7.15
CA THR A 31 -0.95 -14.15 -8.57
C THR A 31 -0.72 -12.93 -9.46
N TRP A 32 -1.24 -11.77 -9.05
CA TRP A 32 -1.01 -10.51 -9.75
C TRP A 32 0.48 -10.14 -9.77
N THR A 33 1.15 -10.20 -8.61
CA THR A 33 2.59 -9.92 -8.51
C THR A 33 3.40 -10.88 -9.37
N SER A 34 3.11 -12.19 -9.31
CA SER A 34 3.78 -13.19 -10.13
C SER A 34 3.68 -12.87 -11.62
N ARG A 35 2.47 -12.59 -12.12
CA ARG A 35 2.26 -12.33 -13.54
C ARG A 35 3.03 -11.10 -14.02
N TRP A 36 2.95 -9.99 -13.29
CA TRP A 36 3.55 -8.73 -13.73
C TRP A 36 5.06 -8.71 -13.59
N TRP A 37 5.61 -9.25 -12.51
CA TRP A 37 7.05 -9.43 -12.40
C TRP A 37 7.60 -10.44 -13.42
N GLY A 38 6.80 -11.43 -13.82
CA GLY A 38 7.15 -12.35 -14.91
C GLY A 38 7.39 -11.64 -16.24
N ARG A 39 6.74 -10.49 -16.49
CA ARG A 39 6.99 -9.67 -17.69
C ARG A 39 8.34 -8.95 -17.64
N LEU A 40 8.92 -8.76 -16.46
CA LEU A 40 10.25 -8.18 -16.28
C LEU A 40 11.37 -9.25 -16.34
N GLY A 41 11.01 -10.54 -16.29
CA GLY A 41 11.93 -11.68 -16.41
C GLY A 41 11.81 -12.67 -15.25
N GLU A 42 12.28 -13.90 -15.46
CA GLU A 42 12.13 -14.98 -14.47
C GLU A 42 12.89 -14.72 -13.17
N GLN A 43 14.10 -14.16 -13.24
CA GLN A 43 14.91 -13.92 -12.05
C GLN A 43 14.30 -12.84 -11.13
N PRO A 44 13.92 -11.65 -11.64
CA PRO A 44 13.14 -10.68 -10.87
C PRO A 44 11.85 -11.26 -10.28
N GLN A 45 11.12 -12.06 -11.06
CA GLN A 45 9.89 -12.70 -10.62
C GLN A 45 10.10 -13.64 -9.43
N ARG A 46 11.09 -14.54 -9.50
CA ARG A 46 11.38 -15.48 -8.40
C ARG A 46 11.78 -14.73 -7.14
N ALA A 47 12.69 -13.76 -7.25
CA ALA A 47 13.14 -12.97 -6.11
C ALA A 47 11.99 -12.19 -5.44
N GLU A 48 11.04 -11.67 -6.22
CA GLU A 48 9.89 -10.98 -5.66
C GLU A 48 8.91 -11.94 -4.98
N LEU A 49 8.67 -13.12 -5.56
CA LEU A 49 7.77 -14.10 -4.96
C LEU A 49 8.32 -14.69 -3.67
N GLU A 50 9.62 -14.96 -3.59
CA GLU A 50 10.28 -15.38 -2.34
C GLU A 50 10.10 -14.32 -1.24
N ARG A 51 10.29 -13.05 -1.58
CA ARG A 51 10.07 -11.93 -0.67
C ARG A 51 8.62 -11.81 -0.22
N LEU A 52 7.67 -11.99 -1.14
CA LEU A 52 6.24 -11.95 -0.85
C LEU A 52 5.86 -13.10 0.10
N ASP A 53 6.31 -14.32 -0.19
CA ASP A 53 6.05 -15.50 0.63
C ASP A 53 6.69 -15.39 2.03
N ALA A 54 7.87 -14.77 2.15
CA ALA A 54 8.46 -14.42 3.44
C ALA A 54 7.63 -13.37 4.20
N ALA A 55 7.16 -12.33 3.51
CA ALA A 55 6.31 -11.30 4.11
C ALA A 55 4.99 -11.88 4.64
N ARG A 56 4.39 -12.87 3.95
CA ARG A 56 3.18 -13.55 4.45
C ARG A 56 3.37 -14.11 5.86
N THR A 57 4.52 -14.75 6.07
CA THR A 57 4.86 -15.39 7.35
C THR A 57 5.07 -14.34 8.43
N ALA A 58 5.84 -13.28 8.13
CA ALA A 58 6.11 -12.19 9.05
C ALA A 58 4.83 -11.42 9.45
N LEU A 59 3.97 -11.14 8.46
CA LEU A 59 2.76 -10.34 8.64
C LEU A 59 1.65 -11.07 9.41
N SER A 60 1.59 -12.39 9.34
CA SER A 60 0.56 -13.18 10.04
C SER A 60 0.56 -13.01 11.57
N ALA A 61 1.67 -12.55 12.15
CA ALA A 61 1.85 -12.34 13.58
C ALA A 61 2.38 -10.93 13.91
N ALA A 62 2.38 -10.02 12.93
CA ALA A 62 2.98 -8.69 13.09
C ALA A 62 2.13 -7.78 13.99
N ALA A 63 2.81 -6.96 14.79
CA ALA A 63 2.19 -5.83 15.45
C ALA A 63 1.78 -4.75 14.43
N GLU A 64 0.84 -3.87 14.81
CA GLU A 64 0.30 -2.83 13.92
C GLU A 64 1.37 -1.89 13.35
N THR A 65 2.39 -1.55 14.15
CA THR A 65 3.51 -0.70 13.71
C THR A 65 4.37 -1.38 12.64
N GLU A 66 4.64 -2.68 12.78
CA GLU A 66 5.34 -3.47 11.77
C GLU A 66 4.48 -3.64 10.52
N ALA A 67 3.17 -3.84 10.68
CA ALA A 67 2.23 -3.91 9.57
C ALA A 67 2.22 -2.61 8.74
N ALA A 68 2.26 -1.43 9.38
CA ALA A 68 2.36 -0.15 8.69
C ALA A 68 3.70 0.03 7.97
N HIS A 69 4.81 -0.36 8.60
CA HIS A 69 6.13 -0.33 7.97
C HIS A 69 6.18 -1.24 6.72
N GLN A 70 5.64 -2.44 6.81
CA GLN A 70 5.53 -3.37 5.67
C GLN A 70 4.64 -2.82 4.56
N ALA A 71 3.54 -2.14 4.89
CA ALA A 71 2.68 -1.52 3.88
C ALA A 71 3.45 -0.49 3.04
N GLY A 72 4.26 0.36 3.69
CA GLY A 72 5.12 1.33 2.99
C GLY A 72 6.19 0.68 2.13
N TYR A 73 6.84 -0.37 2.65
CA TYR A 73 7.82 -1.15 1.88
C TYR A 73 7.21 -1.73 0.59
N TRP A 74 6.04 -2.37 0.69
CA TRP A 74 5.36 -2.97 -0.46
C TRP A 74 4.80 -1.93 -1.44
N SER A 75 4.36 -0.76 -0.95
CA SER A 75 3.98 0.36 -1.80
C SER A 75 5.08 0.74 -2.78
N GLY A 76 6.32 0.94 -2.29
CA GLY A 76 7.45 1.29 -3.16
C GLY A 76 7.80 0.19 -4.16
N ARG A 77 7.58 -1.09 -3.82
CA ARG A 77 7.82 -2.20 -4.76
C ARG A 77 6.79 -2.25 -5.89
N PHE A 78 5.53 -1.95 -5.59
CA PHE A 78 4.49 -1.84 -6.61
C PHE A 78 4.71 -0.64 -7.52
N GLU A 79 5.15 0.49 -6.97
CA GLU A 79 5.50 1.67 -7.75
C GLU A 79 6.64 1.36 -8.74
N MET A 80 7.74 0.81 -8.24
CA MET A 80 8.87 0.38 -9.07
C MET A 80 8.43 -0.61 -10.17
N LEU A 81 7.61 -1.62 -9.84
CA LEU A 81 7.08 -2.54 -10.84
C LEU A 81 6.34 -1.78 -11.95
N LEU A 82 5.42 -0.88 -11.58
CA LEU A 82 4.62 -0.14 -12.54
C LEU A 82 5.46 0.80 -13.40
N GLU A 83 6.51 1.41 -12.84
CA GLU A 83 7.47 2.25 -13.58
C GLU A 83 8.33 1.46 -14.58
N LEU A 84 8.66 0.20 -14.27
CA LEU A 84 9.46 -0.66 -15.15
C LEU A 84 8.64 -1.26 -16.32
N LEU A 85 7.31 -1.25 -16.24
CA LEU A 85 6.45 -1.78 -17.28
C LEU A 85 6.31 -0.81 -18.47
N PRO A 86 6.23 -1.32 -19.72
CA PRO A 86 5.81 -0.53 -20.87
C PRO A 86 4.44 0.14 -20.64
N PRO A 87 4.16 1.30 -21.26
CA PRO A 87 2.95 2.07 -21.00
C PRO A 87 1.65 1.27 -21.10
N GLU A 88 1.51 0.42 -22.12
CA GLU A 88 0.31 -0.39 -22.35
C GLU A 88 0.13 -1.45 -21.26
N ALA A 89 1.24 -2.10 -20.89
CA ALA A 89 1.28 -3.09 -19.81
C ALA A 89 1.04 -2.44 -18.44
N ARG A 90 1.51 -1.22 -18.24
CA ARG A 90 1.30 -0.44 -17.01
C ARG A 90 -0.17 -0.10 -16.82
N GLU A 91 -0.86 0.34 -17.85
CA GLU A 91 -2.30 0.67 -17.77
C GLU A 91 -3.14 -0.56 -17.40
N GLU A 92 -2.86 -1.70 -18.02
CA GLU A 92 -3.48 -2.99 -17.70
C GLU A 92 -3.18 -3.39 -16.24
N ALA A 93 -1.91 -3.32 -15.82
CA ALA A 93 -1.50 -3.63 -14.45
C ALA A 93 -2.21 -2.75 -13.41
N VAL A 94 -2.31 -1.45 -13.68
CA VAL A 94 -2.99 -0.46 -12.84
C VAL A 94 -4.47 -0.76 -12.69
N ALA A 95 -5.17 -1.08 -13.79
CA ALA A 95 -6.59 -1.39 -13.77
C ALA A 95 -6.86 -2.64 -12.93
N GLU A 96 -6.03 -3.67 -13.09
CA GLU A 96 -6.15 -4.91 -12.32
C GLU A 96 -5.81 -4.73 -10.84
N LEU A 97 -4.78 -3.93 -10.53
CA LEU A 97 -4.41 -3.65 -9.14
C LEU A 97 -5.53 -2.88 -8.41
N ARG A 98 -6.15 -1.92 -9.09
CA ARG A 98 -7.33 -1.21 -8.57
C ARG A 98 -8.49 -2.16 -8.29
N ALA A 99 -8.76 -3.10 -9.19
CA ALA A 99 -9.81 -4.09 -8.99
C ALA A 99 -9.51 -4.98 -7.77
N LEU A 100 -8.28 -5.44 -7.60
CA LEU A 100 -7.86 -6.25 -6.46
C LEU A 100 -7.97 -5.50 -5.12
N VAL A 101 -7.59 -4.23 -5.10
CA VAL A 101 -7.71 -3.37 -3.91
C VAL A 101 -9.19 -3.08 -3.60
N GLY A 102 -10.00 -2.81 -4.63
CA GLY A 102 -11.42 -2.44 -4.48
C GLY A 102 -12.38 -3.60 -4.17
N GLN A 103 -12.02 -4.86 -4.47
CA GLN A 103 -12.83 -6.05 -4.17
C GLN A 103 -12.90 -6.41 -2.68
N ARG A 104 -12.08 -5.76 -1.85
CA ARG A 104 -12.14 -5.97 -0.40
C ARG A 104 -13.25 -5.10 0.16
N PRO A 105 -14.14 -5.61 1.05
CA PRO A 105 -15.05 -4.75 1.78
C PRO A 105 -14.19 -3.68 2.43
N SER A 106 -14.44 -2.43 2.04
CA SER A 106 -13.67 -1.31 2.52
C SER A 106 -13.80 -1.32 4.04
N ALA A 107 -12.78 -1.82 4.75
CA ALA A 107 -12.46 -1.21 6.02
C ALA A 107 -12.29 0.25 5.64
N ARG A 108 -13.27 1.08 6.01
CA ARG A 108 -13.43 2.44 5.52
C ARG A 108 -12.13 3.19 5.78
N TYR A 109 -11.23 3.18 4.81
CA TYR A 109 -10.20 4.19 4.69
C TYR A 109 -10.90 5.36 4.00
N GLY A 110 -11.80 5.99 4.75
CA GLY A 110 -12.00 7.43 4.59
C GLY A 110 -10.68 8.12 4.92
N PRO A 111 -10.52 9.42 4.65
CA PRO A 111 -9.39 10.15 5.20
C PRO A 111 -9.31 9.82 6.69
N THR A 112 -8.24 9.18 7.13
CA THR A 112 -8.06 8.84 8.54
C THR A 112 -7.79 10.13 9.28
N THR A 113 -8.85 10.89 9.55
CA THR A 113 -8.85 11.86 10.62
C THR A 113 -8.91 11.05 11.90
N VAL A 114 -7.74 10.79 12.50
CA VAL A 114 -7.66 10.25 13.85
C VAL A 114 -8.16 11.35 14.79
N ASN A 115 -9.45 11.36 15.08
CA ASN A 115 -9.99 12.21 16.15
C ASN A 115 -9.69 11.52 17.49
N VAL A 116 -8.59 11.91 18.12
CA VAL A 116 -8.36 11.63 19.55
C VAL A 116 -9.20 12.62 20.34
N SER A 117 -10.41 12.21 20.74
CA SER A 117 -11.19 12.98 21.71
C SER A 117 -10.63 12.73 23.11
N GLY A 118 -9.64 13.53 23.49
CA GLY A 118 -9.28 13.77 24.89
C GLY A 118 -9.59 15.22 25.22
N ASP A 119 -10.28 15.48 26.33
CA ASP A 119 -10.61 16.83 26.82
C ASP A 119 -9.34 17.66 27.06
N GLY A 120 -8.90 18.40 26.05
CA GLY A 120 -7.70 19.26 26.06
C GLY A 120 -7.37 19.80 24.66
N PRO A 121 -6.60 20.90 24.55
CA PRO A 121 -6.43 21.65 23.29
C PRO A 121 -5.89 20.75 22.17
N VAL A 122 -6.66 20.67 21.09
CA VAL A 122 -6.49 19.69 20.01
C VAL A 122 -5.39 20.14 19.04
N SER A 123 -4.37 19.30 18.83
CA SER A 123 -3.45 19.45 17.70
C SER A 123 -4.04 18.77 16.47
N VAL A 124 -4.40 19.54 15.44
CA VAL A 124 -4.80 19.00 14.14
C VAL A 124 -3.52 18.69 13.35
N GLN A 125 -3.20 17.40 13.21
CA GLN A 125 -2.06 16.93 12.43
C GLN A 125 -2.53 16.60 11.00
N SER A 126 -2.06 17.37 10.02
CA SER A 126 -2.18 17.05 8.59
C SER A 126 -0.77 16.96 8.03
N GLY A 127 -0.38 15.79 7.50
CA GLY A 127 0.95 15.60 6.93
C GLY A 127 0.97 14.48 5.90
N ASP A 128 1.34 14.83 4.68
CA ASP A 128 1.89 13.90 3.70
C ASP A 128 3.41 13.78 3.93
N HIS A 129 3.92 12.57 3.71
CA HIS A 129 5.21 12.06 4.20
C HIS A 129 6.37 13.08 4.29
N ASN A 130 6.77 13.32 5.54
CA ASN A 130 7.97 14.02 6.03
C ASN A 130 8.03 15.56 5.95
N HIS A 131 6.88 16.25 6.05
CA HIS A 131 6.86 17.66 6.46
C HIS A 131 5.78 17.89 7.53
N MET A 132 6.19 18.02 8.80
CA MET A 132 5.28 18.37 9.89
C MET A 132 5.10 19.89 9.94
N VAL A 133 3.91 20.37 9.58
CA VAL A 133 3.51 21.76 9.83
C VAL A 133 2.67 21.81 11.10
N ASN A 134 3.26 22.30 12.19
CA ASN A 134 2.51 22.59 13.41
C ASN A 134 1.86 23.97 13.25
N ASN A 135 0.55 24.02 13.02
CA ASN A 135 -0.20 25.27 13.03
C ASN A 135 -0.82 25.48 14.41
N PHE A 136 -0.27 26.44 15.17
CA PHE A 136 -0.87 26.89 16.42
C PHE A 136 -1.97 27.88 16.07
N GLY A 137 -3.23 27.49 16.28
CA GLY A 137 -4.34 28.44 16.22
C GLY A 137 -4.16 29.47 17.33
N SER A 138 -3.90 30.73 16.95
CA SER A 138 -3.93 31.85 17.89
C SER A 138 -5.36 32.03 18.41
N GLY A 139 -5.63 31.47 19.58
CA GLY A 139 -6.84 31.74 20.34
C GLY A 139 -6.64 32.96 21.23
N ALA A 140 -7.44 33.99 20.96
CA ALA A 140 -7.76 35.19 21.76
C ALA A 140 -6.62 36.18 22.06
#